data_AF-A0A0A0MZB6-F1
#
_entry.id   AF-A0A0A0MZB6-F1
#
_cell.length_a   1.000
_cell.length_b   1.000
_cell.length_c   1.000
_cell.angle_alpha   90.00
_cell.angle_beta   90.00
_cell.angle_gamma   90.00
#
_symmetry.space_group_name_H-M   'P 1'
#
loop_
_entity.id
_entity.type
_entity.pdbx_description
1 polymer ?
#
loop_
_entity_poly.entity_id
_entity_poly.type
_entity_poly.pdbx_seq_one_letter_code
_entity_poly.pdbx_strand_id
1 'polypeptide(L)'
;MSIILSLINGKLVSTPKYNQLIKHNYNINFNYEILPPSNTLTLDNYWLAGFTQADGCFHISIIKSKTHKTGVSVRLEFSIKQKDVIPLNLLYNSIKMGNLSYYTKSDISCYKSTGFKTAAILLNYFDKFNLFAGKYVSYLKFRKVYLMITKGKHLEDKGIIKIKSITTKGSSETSTQEI
;
A
#
# COMPACT_ATOMS: atom_id res chain seq x y z
N MET A 1 -7.09 3.21 26.51
CA MET A 1 -7.39 4.21 25.45
C MET A 1 -6.47 5.43 25.53
N SER A 2 -6.20 6.00 26.72
CA SER A 2 -5.28 7.14 26.92
C SER A 2 -3.86 6.90 26.37
N ILE A 3 -3.28 5.72 26.59
CA ILE A 3 -1.95 5.35 26.08
C ILE A 3 -1.90 5.36 24.55
N ILE A 4 -2.97 4.90 23.89
CA ILE A 4 -3.02 4.90 22.42
C ILE A 4 -3.09 6.34 21.92
N LEU A 5 -3.95 7.16 22.53
CA LEU A 5 -4.09 8.57 22.18
C LEU A 5 -2.76 9.31 22.33
N SER A 6 -2.02 9.09 23.42
CA SER A 6 -0.71 9.71 23.62
C SER A 6 0.33 9.26 22.61
N LEU A 7 0.28 8.00 22.14
CA LEU A 7 1.19 7.48 21.13
C LEU A 7 0.94 8.05 19.74
N ILE A 8 -0.31 8.36 19.39
CA ILE A 8 -0.71 8.85 18.06
C ILE A 8 -0.84 10.38 17.98
N ASN A 9 -0.89 11.08 19.12
CA ASN A 9 -1.09 12.52 19.16
C ASN A 9 0.01 13.26 18.39
N GLY A 10 -0.38 14.22 17.54
CA GLY A 10 0.54 14.96 16.68
C GLY A 10 1.16 14.14 15.53
N LYS A 11 0.82 12.85 15.41
CA LYS A 11 1.31 11.95 14.34
C LYS A 11 0.24 11.61 13.31
N LEU A 12 -1.01 12.03 13.55
CA LEU A 12 -2.06 11.93 12.54
C LEU A 12 -1.71 12.81 11.35
N VAL A 13 -1.87 12.31 10.14
CA VAL A 13 -1.63 13.10 8.92
C VAL A 13 -2.94 13.52 8.27
N SER A 14 -3.99 12.71 8.41
CA SER A 14 -5.27 12.96 7.75
C SER A 14 -6.12 13.96 8.53
N THR A 15 -6.50 15.06 7.88
CA THR A 15 -7.36 16.11 8.45
C THR A 15 -8.74 15.56 8.86
N PRO A 16 -9.44 14.73 8.05
CA PRO A 16 -10.67 14.07 8.49
C PRO A 16 -10.53 13.27 9.79
N LYS A 17 -9.40 12.57 9.99
CA LYS A 17 -9.17 11.77 11.21
C LYS A 17 -8.94 12.65 12.43
N TYR A 18 -8.20 13.75 12.29
CA TYR A 18 -8.06 14.75 13.35
C TYR A 18 -9.42 15.37 13.71
N ASN A 19 -10.19 15.82 12.72
CA ASN A 19 -11.52 16.40 12.94
C ASN A 19 -12.47 15.41 13.63
N GLN A 20 -12.34 14.11 13.36
CA GLN A 20 -13.10 13.07 14.06
C GLN A 20 -12.78 13.04 15.55
N LEU A 21 -11.51 13.17 15.96
CA LEU A 21 -11.15 13.20 17.38
C LEU A 21 -11.77 14.41 18.10
N ILE A 22 -11.72 15.59 17.47
CA ILE A 22 -12.30 16.82 18.00
C ILE A 22 -13.83 16.69 18.09
N LYS A 23 -14.49 16.22 17.02
CA LYS A 23 -15.95 16.04 16.97
C LYS A 23 -16.47 15.13 18.09
N HIS A 24 -15.68 14.14 18.50
CA HIS A 24 -16.06 13.20 19.56
C HIS A 24 -15.57 13.61 20.95
N ASN A 25 -15.12 14.86 21.13
CA ASN A 25 -14.68 15.42 22.41
C ASN A 25 -13.61 14.57 23.12
N TYR A 26 -12.70 13.94 22.35
CA TYR A 26 -11.63 13.12 22.93
C TYR A 26 -10.73 13.93 23.85
N ASN A 27 -10.54 15.23 23.57
CA ASN A 27 -9.78 16.12 24.44
C ASN A 27 -10.41 16.24 25.85
N ILE A 28 -11.73 16.35 25.92
CA ILE A 28 -12.47 16.44 27.19
C ILE A 28 -12.48 15.08 27.88
N ASN A 29 -12.86 14.03 27.14
CA ASN A 29 -13.04 12.68 27.68
C ASN A 29 -11.74 12.09 28.26
N PHE A 30 -10.59 12.47 27.70
CA PHE A 30 -9.28 11.99 28.16
C PHE A 30 -8.47 13.05 28.92
N ASN A 31 -9.05 14.24 29.16
CA ASN A 31 -8.35 15.41 29.73
C ASN A 31 -6.98 15.63 29.08
N TYR A 32 -6.98 15.76 27.76
CA TYR A 32 -5.77 15.68 26.94
C TYR A 32 -5.81 16.64 25.77
N GLU A 33 -4.71 17.38 25.53
CA GLU A 33 -4.61 18.26 24.37
C GLU A 33 -4.36 17.45 23.08
N ILE A 34 -5.21 17.63 22.07
CA ILE A 34 -5.06 16.97 20.76
C ILE A 34 -4.24 17.90 19.85
N LEU A 35 -3.03 17.46 19.50
CA LEU A 35 -2.13 18.20 18.62
C LEU A 35 -2.62 18.15 17.16
N PRO A 36 -2.35 19.20 16.36
CA PRO A 36 -2.76 19.25 14.96
C PRO A 36 -2.11 18.14 14.12
N PRO A 37 -2.64 17.88 12.91
CA PRO A 37 -2.06 16.90 12.00
C PRO A 37 -0.60 17.23 11.65
N SER A 38 0.24 16.18 11.58
CA SER A 38 1.57 16.25 11.00
C SER A 38 1.50 16.55 9.51
N ASN A 39 2.33 17.51 9.06
CA ASN A 39 2.57 17.81 7.66
C ASN A 39 3.80 17.06 7.10
N THR A 40 4.38 16.15 7.86
CA THR A 40 5.53 15.33 7.45
C THR A 40 5.22 13.84 7.55
N LEU A 41 5.87 13.08 6.68
CA LEU A 41 5.83 11.62 6.64
C LEU A 41 7.26 11.12 6.50
N THR A 42 7.60 10.06 7.24
CA THR A 42 8.88 9.36 7.10
C THR A 42 8.63 7.87 6.90
N LEU A 43 9.54 7.22 6.18
CA LEU A 43 9.54 5.77 5.99
C LEU A 43 10.37 5.04 7.06
N ASP A 44 10.79 5.74 8.12
CA ASP A 44 11.53 5.15 9.24
C ASP A 44 10.67 4.93 10.49
N ASN A 45 9.38 4.67 10.29
CA ASN A 45 8.45 4.30 11.37
C ASN A 45 7.30 3.44 10.83
N TYR A 46 6.38 3.02 11.70
CA TYR A 46 5.22 2.20 11.36
C TYR A 46 4.07 2.93 10.64
N TRP A 47 4.23 4.21 10.26
CA TRP A 47 3.13 4.99 9.69
C TRP A 47 2.60 4.39 8.39
N LEU A 48 3.48 4.08 7.42
CA LEU A 48 3.06 3.50 6.14
C LEU A 48 2.54 2.06 6.33
N ALA A 49 3.07 1.30 7.29
CA ALA A 49 2.54 -0.01 7.65
C ALA A 49 1.11 0.09 8.18
N GLY A 50 0.83 1.00 9.10
CA GLY A 50 -0.52 1.25 9.62
C GLY A 50 -1.49 1.73 8.53
N PHE A 51 -1.04 2.66 7.69
CA PHE A 51 -1.85 3.17 6.58
C PHE A 51 -2.13 2.10 5.52
N THR A 52 -1.14 1.25 5.23
CA THR A 52 -1.28 0.10 4.33
C THR A 52 -2.18 -0.98 4.91
N GLN A 53 -2.14 -1.18 6.24
CA GLN A 53 -3.00 -2.15 6.93
C GLN A 53 -4.48 -1.80 6.72
N ALA A 54 -4.82 -0.52 6.77
CA ALA A 54 -6.17 -0.02 6.50
C ALA A 54 -6.52 -0.09 5.01
N ASP A 55 -5.82 0.67 4.17
CA ASP A 55 -6.29 0.98 2.80
C ASP A 55 -5.33 0.57 1.68
N GLY A 56 -4.20 -0.06 2.02
CA GLY A 56 -3.21 -0.48 1.03
C GLY A 56 -3.54 -1.80 0.35
N CYS A 57 -3.12 -1.93 -0.89
CA CYS A 57 -3.30 -3.13 -1.70
C CYS A 57 -1.98 -3.55 -2.33
N PHE A 58 -1.62 -4.83 -2.16
CA PHE A 58 -0.56 -5.50 -2.91
C PHE A 58 -1.21 -6.40 -3.95
N HIS A 59 -0.93 -6.11 -5.22
CA HIS A 59 -1.48 -6.85 -6.34
C HIS A 59 -0.36 -7.31 -7.26
N ILE A 60 -0.51 -8.52 -7.79
CA ILE A 60 0.41 -9.09 -8.79
C ILE A 60 -0.43 -9.28 -10.06
N SER A 61 -0.18 -8.44 -11.06
CA SER A 61 -0.88 -8.53 -12.34
C SER A 61 -0.05 -9.34 -13.35
N ILE A 62 -0.74 -10.21 -14.08
CA ILE A 62 -0.14 -11.02 -15.15
C ILE A 62 -0.93 -10.69 -16.42
N ILE A 63 -0.34 -9.88 -17.28
CA ILE A 63 -1.02 -9.36 -18.48
C ILE A 63 -0.42 -9.96 -19.74
N LYS A 64 -1.24 -10.15 -20.78
CA LYS A 64 -0.75 -10.58 -22.10
C LYS A 64 0.28 -9.57 -22.63
N SER A 65 1.37 -10.07 -23.20
CA SER A 65 2.41 -9.24 -23.79
C SER A 65 2.96 -9.87 -25.05
N LYS A 66 2.94 -9.11 -26.15
CA LYS A 66 3.52 -9.53 -27.44
C LYS A 66 5.06 -9.45 -27.45
N THR A 67 5.65 -8.70 -26.52
CA THR A 67 7.10 -8.44 -26.49
C THR A 67 7.87 -9.40 -25.58
N HIS A 68 7.18 -10.13 -24.69
CA HIS A 68 7.82 -11.08 -23.77
C HIS A 68 7.77 -12.49 -24.35
N LYS A 69 8.89 -13.24 -24.26
CA LYS A 69 9.01 -14.61 -24.78
C LYS A 69 7.92 -15.56 -24.25
N THR A 70 7.52 -15.39 -22.99
CA THR A 70 6.48 -16.19 -22.33
C THR A 70 5.05 -15.73 -22.66
N GLY A 71 4.88 -14.75 -23.55
CA GLY A 71 3.60 -14.18 -23.94
C GLY A 71 2.91 -13.33 -22.85
N VAL A 72 3.57 -13.11 -21.70
CA VAL A 72 3.01 -12.36 -20.56
C VAL A 72 4.03 -11.44 -19.91
N SER A 73 3.54 -10.36 -19.30
CA SER A 73 4.30 -9.46 -18.43
C SER A 73 3.75 -9.57 -17.01
N VAL A 74 4.65 -9.79 -16.05
CA VAL A 74 4.31 -9.83 -14.62
C VAL A 74 4.62 -8.48 -14.02
N ARG A 75 3.65 -7.85 -13.35
CA ARG A 75 3.83 -6.55 -12.68
C ARG A 75 3.49 -6.66 -11.20
N LEU A 76 4.27 -5.95 -10.41
CA LEU A 76 4.09 -5.82 -8.97
C LEU A 76 3.47 -4.46 -8.71
N GLU A 77 2.21 -4.45 -8.29
CA GLU A 77 1.44 -3.24 -8.07
C GLU A 77 1.16 -3.02 -6.60
N PHE A 78 1.54 -1.85 -6.09
CA PHE A 78 1.13 -1.38 -4.77
C PHE A 78 0.31 -0.12 -4.93
N SER A 79 -0.86 -0.06 -4.29
CA SER A 79 -1.73 1.12 -4.35
C SER A 79 -2.42 1.42 -3.04
N ILE A 80 -2.67 2.70 -2.79
CA ILE A 80 -3.52 3.18 -1.69
C ILE A 80 -4.50 4.19 -2.27
N LYS A 81 -5.78 4.02 -1.96
CA LYS A 81 -6.86 4.94 -2.37
C LYS A 81 -7.38 5.70 -1.15
N GLN A 82 -7.60 6.99 -1.29
CA GLN A 82 -8.17 7.86 -0.26
C GLN A 82 -8.97 9.01 -0.87
N LYS A 83 -9.94 9.53 -0.13
CA LYS A 83 -10.55 10.83 -0.44
C LYS A 83 -9.59 11.98 -0.13
N ASP A 84 -8.95 11.93 1.04
CA ASP A 84 -7.94 12.90 1.45
C ASP A 84 -6.63 12.66 0.68
N VAL A 85 -6.22 13.66 -0.12
CA VAL A 85 -5.01 13.59 -0.94
C VAL A 85 -3.73 13.85 -0.13
N ILE A 86 -3.81 14.50 1.03
CA ILE A 86 -2.64 14.92 1.82
C ILE A 86 -1.73 13.73 2.18
N PRO A 87 -2.24 12.62 2.76
CA PRO A 87 -1.40 11.46 3.06
C PRO A 87 -0.74 10.85 1.81
N LEU A 88 -1.44 10.87 0.67
CA LEU A 88 -0.91 10.33 -0.59
C LEU A 88 0.20 11.21 -1.18
N ASN A 89 0.06 12.54 -1.09
CA ASN A 89 1.10 13.49 -1.50
C ASN A 89 2.37 13.33 -0.65
N LEU A 90 2.21 13.23 0.68
CA LEU A 90 3.35 13.01 1.58
C LEU A 90 4.03 11.67 1.33
N LEU A 91 3.25 10.61 1.05
CA LEU A 91 3.79 9.31 0.68
C LEU A 91 4.59 9.39 -0.64
N TYR A 92 4.02 10.03 -1.66
CA TYR A 92 4.69 10.25 -2.94
C TYR A 92 5.99 11.03 -2.76
N ASN A 93 5.99 12.09 -1.95
CA ASN A 93 7.19 12.89 -1.68
C ASN A 93 8.27 12.10 -0.93
N SER A 94 7.86 11.14 -0.09
CA SER A 94 8.78 10.28 0.66
C SER A 94 9.39 9.17 -0.20
N ILE A 95 8.60 8.57 -1.10
CA ILE A 95 9.07 7.50 -2.00
C ILE A 95 9.75 8.06 -3.26
N LYS A 96 9.33 9.25 -3.73
CA LYS A 96 9.76 9.92 -4.97
C LYS A 96 9.58 9.07 -6.24
N MET A 97 8.70 8.08 -6.18
CA MET A 97 8.38 7.17 -7.28
C MET A 97 6.92 6.70 -7.20
N GLY A 98 6.40 6.20 -8.32
CA GLY A 98 4.99 5.85 -8.47
C GLY A 98 4.23 6.98 -9.16
N ASN A 99 2.91 6.93 -9.07
CA ASN A 99 2.02 7.90 -9.69
C ASN A 99 0.92 8.29 -8.71
N LEU A 100 0.51 9.55 -8.77
CA LEU A 100 -0.70 10.05 -8.15
C LEU A 100 -1.76 10.26 -9.23
N SER A 101 -2.97 9.78 -8.98
CA SER A 101 -4.11 9.94 -9.89
C SER A 101 -5.33 10.36 -9.09
N TYR A 102 -6.17 11.20 -9.68
CA TYR A 102 -7.46 11.61 -9.12
C TYR A 102 -8.60 11.18 -10.03
N TYR A 103 -9.57 10.47 -9.45
CA TYR A 103 -10.75 9.95 -10.13
C TYR A 103 -11.95 10.85 -9.83
N THR A 104 -12.24 11.77 -10.75
CA THR A 104 -13.25 12.82 -10.59
C THR A 104 -14.65 12.29 -10.29
N LYS A 105 -15.08 11.22 -10.98
CA LYS A 105 -16.42 10.63 -10.81
C LYS A 105 -16.66 10.09 -9.39
N SER A 106 -15.63 9.58 -8.74
CA SER A 106 -15.74 8.98 -7.41
C SER A 106 -15.23 9.87 -6.28
N ASP A 107 -14.63 11.02 -6.62
CA ASP A 107 -13.89 11.87 -5.67
C ASP A 107 -12.86 11.05 -4.85
N ILE A 108 -12.00 10.33 -5.56
CA ILE A 108 -10.98 9.45 -4.95
C ILE A 108 -9.62 9.76 -5.56
N SER A 109 -8.64 10.00 -4.69
CA SER A 109 -7.22 10.04 -5.03
C SER A 109 -6.58 8.67 -4.84
N CYS A 110 -5.55 8.36 -5.62
CA CYS A 110 -4.85 7.09 -5.57
C CYS A 110 -3.36 7.29 -5.77
N TYR A 111 -2.57 6.78 -4.83
CA TYR A 111 -1.15 6.50 -5.05
C TYR A 111 -1.03 5.10 -5.64
N LYS A 112 -0.32 4.95 -6.76
CA LYS A 112 -0.06 3.64 -7.39
C LYS A 112 1.39 3.53 -7.85
N SER A 113 2.03 2.43 -7.53
CA SER A 113 3.35 2.06 -8.05
C SER A 113 3.28 0.70 -8.74
N THR A 114 3.94 0.57 -9.89
CA THR A 114 4.00 -0.67 -10.69
C THR A 114 5.42 -1.06 -11.10
N GLY A 115 6.41 -0.23 -10.73
CA GLY A 115 7.79 -0.37 -11.16
C GLY A 115 8.62 -1.28 -10.25
N PHE A 116 9.57 -1.99 -10.83
CA PHE A 116 10.48 -2.87 -10.10
C PHE A 116 11.32 -2.13 -9.04
N LYS A 117 11.78 -0.91 -9.33
CA LYS A 117 12.51 -0.06 -8.39
C LYS A 117 11.64 0.32 -7.18
N THR A 118 10.38 0.70 -7.41
CA THR A 118 9.47 1.05 -6.31
C THR A 118 9.12 -0.16 -5.46
N ALA A 119 8.94 -1.34 -6.08
CA ALA A 119 8.77 -2.59 -5.34
C ALA A 119 9.95 -2.86 -4.38
N ALA A 120 11.19 -2.61 -4.80
CA ALA A 120 12.37 -2.75 -3.95
C ALA A 120 12.33 -1.84 -2.71
N ILE A 121 11.96 -0.56 -2.90
CA ILE A 121 11.80 0.41 -1.80
C ILE A 121 10.74 -0.07 -0.80
N LEU A 122 9.58 -0.51 -1.31
CA LEU A 122 8.49 -1.02 -0.48
C LEU A 122 8.89 -2.28 0.28
N LEU A 123 9.62 -3.20 -0.37
CA LEU A 123 10.14 -4.40 0.29
C LEU A 123 11.05 -4.05 1.46
N ASN A 124 12.02 -3.14 1.25
CA ASN A 124 12.92 -2.68 2.31
C ASN A 124 12.15 -2.08 3.49
N TYR A 125 11.08 -1.33 3.21
CA TYR A 125 10.21 -0.77 4.24
C TYR A 125 9.46 -1.87 5.01
N PHE A 126 8.72 -2.74 4.31
CA PHE A 126 7.84 -3.72 4.95
C PHE A 126 8.60 -4.92 5.55
N ASP A 127 9.85 -5.17 5.15
CA ASP A 127 10.74 -6.13 5.84
C ASP A 127 11.16 -5.59 7.22
N LYS A 128 11.22 -4.26 7.41
CA LYS A 128 11.52 -3.59 8.68
C LYS A 128 10.26 -3.31 9.51
N PHE A 129 9.18 -2.85 8.86
CA PHE A 129 7.93 -2.46 9.48
C PHE A 129 6.80 -3.38 9.01
N ASN A 130 6.60 -4.46 9.76
CA ASN A 130 5.71 -5.54 9.37
C ASN A 130 4.23 -5.12 9.31
N LEU A 131 3.52 -5.78 8.40
CA LEU A 131 2.07 -5.80 8.33
C LEU A 131 1.50 -6.96 9.15
N PHE A 132 0.17 -7.01 9.29
CA PHE A 132 -0.51 -8.03 10.08
C PHE A 132 -1.55 -8.81 9.26
N ALA A 133 -1.82 -10.03 9.72
CA ALA A 133 -2.89 -10.90 9.21
C ALA A 133 -2.87 -11.06 7.67
N GLY A 134 -4.04 -10.95 7.02
CA GLY A 134 -4.17 -11.12 5.58
C GLY A 134 -3.30 -10.18 4.75
N LYS A 135 -3.05 -8.95 5.24
CA LYS A 135 -2.19 -7.99 4.54
C LYS A 135 -0.74 -8.44 4.54
N TYR A 136 -0.27 -9.05 5.63
CA TYR A 136 1.06 -9.66 5.70
C TYR A 136 1.20 -10.81 4.71
N VAL A 137 0.17 -11.66 4.58
CA VAL A 137 0.16 -12.75 3.58
C VAL A 137 0.24 -12.19 2.16
N SER A 138 -0.52 -11.13 1.84
CA SER A 138 -0.45 -10.45 0.53
C SER A 138 0.94 -9.88 0.26
N TYR A 139 1.56 -9.24 1.26
CA TYR A 139 2.94 -8.78 1.16
C TYR A 139 3.93 -9.92 0.93
N LEU A 140 3.84 -11.04 1.65
CA LEU A 140 4.73 -12.18 1.45
C LEU A 140 4.63 -12.77 0.04
N LYS A 141 3.43 -12.83 -0.55
CA LYS A 141 3.25 -13.23 -1.95
C LYS A 141 3.93 -12.23 -2.90
N PHE A 142 3.70 -10.95 -2.68
CA PHE A 142 4.30 -9.85 -3.45
C PHE A 142 5.84 -9.93 -3.41
N ARG A 143 6.41 -10.06 -2.21
CA ARG A 143 7.85 -10.25 -1.97
C ARG A 143 8.39 -11.50 -2.65
N LYS A 144 7.67 -12.62 -2.57
CA LYS A 144 8.06 -13.88 -3.23
C LYS A 144 8.13 -13.72 -4.75
N VAL A 145 7.14 -13.08 -5.36
CA VAL A 145 7.14 -12.82 -6.81
C VAL A 145 8.24 -11.84 -7.20
N TYR A 146 8.50 -10.81 -6.39
CA TYR A 146 9.67 -9.93 -6.58
C TYR A 146 10.98 -10.73 -6.67
N LEU A 147 11.24 -11.61 -5.70
CA LEU A 147 12.44 -12.45 -5.72
C LEU A 147 12.51 -13.38 -6.93
N MET A 148 11.38 -13.89 -7.42
CA MET A 148 11.32 -14.68 -8.64
C MET A 148 11.66 -13.83 -9.88
N ILE A 149 11.20 -12.58 -9.92
CA ILE A 149 11.53 -11.64 -11.00
C ILE A 149 13.04 -11.34 -11.00
N THR A 150 13.61 -11.02 -9.83
CA THR A 150 15.06 -10.76 -9.66
C THR A 150 15.92 -11.93 -10.14
N LYS A 151 15.46 -13.17 -9.95
CA LYS A 151 16.15 -14.39 -10.39
C LYS A 151 15.85 -14.79 -11.85
N GLY A 152 15.18 -13.94 -12.62
CA GLY A 152 14.84 -14.21 -14.02
C GLY A 152 13.77 -15.28 -14.24
N LYS A 153 13.12 -15.80 -13.19
CA LYS A 153 12.19 -16.94 -13.30
C LYS A 153 10.91 -16.63 -14.08
N HIS A 154 10.49 -15.37 -14.11
CA HIS A 154 9.38 -14.91 -14.95
C HIS A 154 9.63 -15.04 -16.47
N LEU A 155 10.86 -15.31 -16.89
CA LEU A 155 11.24 -15.53 -18.29
C LEU A 155 11.05 -16.99 -18.73
N GLU A 156 10.69 -17.89 -17.81
CA GLU A 156 10.47 -19.31 -18.03
C GLU A 156 8.98 -19.65 -17.85
N ASP A 157 8.39 -20.49 -18.71
CA ASP A 157 6.97 -20.88 -18.61
C ASP A 157 6.65 -21.54 -17.26
N LYS A 158 7.56 -22.38 -16.75
CA LYS A 158 7.45 -22.99 -15.41
C LYS A 158 7.38 -21.92 -14.31
N GLY A 159 8.15 -20.85 -14.45
CA GLY A 159 8.14 -19.73 -13.51
C GLY A 159 6.83 -18.93 -13.60
N ILE A 160 6.30 -18.70 -14.80
CA ILE A 160 4.98 -18.07 -14.98
C ILE A 160 3.86 -18.92 -14.35
N ILE A 161 3.86 -20.23 -14.56
CA ILE A 161 2.90 -21.15 -13.93
C ILE A 161 2.99 -21.04 -12.40
N LYS A 162 4.22 -20.99 -11.86
CA LYS A 162 4.42 -20.84 -10.42
C LYS A 162 3.92 -19.49 -9.91
N ILE A 163 4.17 -18.38 -10.62
CA ILE A 163 3.66 -17.05 -10.26
C ILE A 163 2.13 -17.07 -10.26
N LYS A 164 1.47 -17.61 -11.29
CA LYS A 164 0.01 -17.78 -11.34
C LYS A 164 -0.53 -18.54 -10.13
N SER A 165 0.15 -19.61 -9.69
CA SER A 165 -0.26 -20.37 -8.51
C SER A 165 -0.15 -19.57 -7.19
N ILE A 166 0.76 -18.60 -7.12
CA ILE A 166 0.93 -17.72 -5.95
C ILE A 166 -0.20 -16.69 -5.91
N THR A 167 -0.65 -16.18 -7.07
CA THR A 167 -1.70 -15.18 -7.16
C THR A 167 -3.10 -15.74 -6.92
N THR A 168 -3.36 -17.01 -7.22
CA THR A 168 -4.68 -17.64 -7.03
C THR A 168 -4.94 -18.16 -5.62
N LYS A 169 -3.91 -18.59 -4.88
CA LYS A 169 -4.08 -19.13 -3.52
C LYS A 169 -4.51 -18.03 -2.54
N GLY A 170 -5.80 -17.96 -2.19
CA GLY A 170 -6.34 -17.05 -1.16
C GLY A 170 -6.84 -15.69 -1.66
N SER A 171 -7.26 -15.61 -2.92
CA SER A 171 -7.97 -14.46 -3.47
C SER A 171 -9.48 -14.69 -3.33
N SER A 172 -10.04 -14.41 -2.15
CA SER A 172 -11.45 -14.01 -2.06
C SER A 172 -11.48 -12.50 -2.35
N GLU A 173 -12.35 -12.09 -3.28
CA GLU A 173 -12.58 -10.71 -3.77
C GLU A 173 -11.62 -10.23 -4.87
N THR A 174 -11.94 -10.56 -6.12
CA THR A 174 -12.66 -9.67 -7.07
C THR A 174 -12.46 -10.26 -8.47
N SER A 175 -13.50 -10.92 -8.97
CA SER A 175 -13.61 -11.27 -10.38
C SER A 175 -13.84 -9.98 -11.17
N THR A 176 -12.80 -9.43 -11.79
CA THR A 176 -13.03 -8.47 -12.87
C THR A 176 -13.39 -9.30 -14.09
N GLN A 177 -14.66 -9.24 -14.49
CA GLN A 177 -15.14 -9.77 -15.74
C GLN A 177 -14.29 -9.20 -16.89
N GLU A 178 -13.77 -10.10 -17.73
CA GLU A 178 -13.24 -9.74 -19.03
C GLU A 178 -14.41 -9.22 -19.89
N ILE A 179 -14.24 -8.06 -20.50
CA ILE A 179 -14.94 -7.65 -21.72
C ILE A 179 -13.88 -7.62 -22.82
#